data_AF-A0A8J3XC98-F1
#
_entry.id   AF-A0A8J3XC98-F1
#
_cell.length_a   1.000
_cell.length_b   1.000
_cell.length_c   1.000
_cell.angle_alpha   90.00
_cell.angle_beta   90.00
_cell.angle_gamma   90.00
#
_symmetry.space_group_name_H-M   'P 1'
#
loop_
_entity.id
_entity.type
_entity.pdbx_description
1 polymer ?
#
loop_
_entity_poly.entity_id
_entity_poly.type
_entity_poly.pdbx_seq_one_letter_code
_entity_poly.pdbx_strand_id
1 'polypeptide(L)'
;MAPGDHERDDETADSSPEHNAICLGGPCHGMLTHIEQDIGLVTVPVPPPSPGLPAAGAPYRVTHHRVHHPSFAEPFTALHWADTAVTICVAERDGDAPVPRPRSPLSRVPGDEPE
;
A
#
# COMPACT_ATOMS: atom_id res chain seq x y z
N MET A 1 -35.46 -39.10 32.86
CA MET A 1 -35.25 -38.62 31.48
C MET A 1 -34.56 -37.28 31.58
N ALA A 2 -33.26 -37.25 31.31
CA ALA A 2 -32.49 -36.01 31.24
C ALA A 2 -32.52 -35.51 29.79
N PRO A 3 -32.92 -34.27 29.51
CA PRO A 3 -32.66 -33.67 28.20
C PRO A 3 -31.16 -33.34 28.12
N GLY A 4 -30.51 -33.84 27.06
CA GLY A 4 -29.16 -33.44 26.72
C GLY A 4 -29.14 -31.98 26.31
N ASP A 5 -28.39 -31.18 27.05
CA ASP A 5 -28.10 -29.81 26.68
C ASP A 5 -27.20 -29.82 25.44
N HIS A 6 -27.75 -29.25 24.37
CA HIS A 6 -27.11 -29.05 23.09
C HIS A 6 -25.73 -28.41 23.25
N GLU A 7 -24.75 -29.02 22.61
CA GLU A 7 -23.49 -28.38 22.23
C GLU A 7 -23.82 -27.03 21.58
N ARG A 8 -23.51 -25.94 22.29
CA ARG A 8 -23.42 -24.63 21.65
C ARG A 8 -22.06 -24.57 20.98
N ASP A 9 -22.01 -24.97 19.72
CA ASP A 9 -21.02 -24.46 18.79
C ASP A 9 -21.29 -22.95 18.62
N ASP A 10 -20.84 -22.16 19.59
CA ASP A 10 -20.64 -20.73 19.44
C ASP A 10 -19.35 -20.54 18.62
N GLU A 11 -19.36 -21.09 17.40
CA GLU A 11 -18.43 -20.69 16.35
C GLU A 11 -18.95 -19.33 15.87
N THR A 12 -18.71 -18.30 16.69
CA THR A 12 -18.74 -16.92 16.23
C THR A 12 -17.70 -16.82 15.14
N ALA A 13 -18.15 -17.09 13.91
CA ALA A 13 -17.44 -16.78 12.70
C ALA A 13 -16.84 -15.40 12.90
N ASP A 14 -15.52 -15.35 12.86
CA ASP A 14 -14.69 -14.14 12.89
C ASP A 14 -15.16 -13.25 11.74
N SER A 15 -16.26 -12.54 11.96
CA SER A 15 -16.83 -11.56 11.05
C SER A 15 -16.11 -10.26 11.34
N SER A 16 -14.78 -10.31 11.29
CA SER A 16 -13.97 -9.12 11.14
C SER A 16 -14.56 -8.39 9.93
N PRO A 17 -14.98 -7.13 10.09
CA PRO A 17 -15.64 -6.43 8.99
C PRO A 17 -14.66 -6.42 7.81
N GLU A 18 -15.13 -6.87 6.64
CA GLU A 18 -14.31 -6.94 5.41
C GLU A 18 -13.68 -5.57 5.05
N HIS A 19 -14.17 -4.48 5.66
CA HIS A 19 -13.67 -3.14 5.52
C HIS A 19 -13.69 -2.44 6.89
N ASN A 20 -12.59 -1.80 7.28
CA ASN A 20 -12.47 -1.08 8.55
C ASN A 20 -12.03 0.39 8.36
N ALA A 21 -11.84 0.84 7.11
CA ALA A 21 -11.41 2.18 6.78
C ALA A 21 -12.20 2.80 5.61
N ILE A 22 -12.27 4.13 5.58
CA ILE A 22 -12.91 4.92 4.52
C ILE A 22 -11.97 6.00 4.00
N CYS A 23 -11.84 6.11 2.68
CA CYS A 23 -11.03 7.11 2.02
C CYS A 23 -11.74 8.47 1.96
N LEU A 24 -11.07 9.51 2.44
CA LEU A 24 -11.55 10.89 2.47
C LEU A 24 -10.65 11.78 1.60
N GLY A 25 -11.20 12.20 0.47
CA GLY A 25 -10.55 13.06 -0.53
C GLY A 25 -9.84 12.26 -1.61
N GLY A 26 -9.21 12.96 -2.55
CA GLY A 26 -8.43 12.34 -3.62
C GLY A 26 -9.26 11.46 -4.58
N PRO A 27 -8.60 10.59 -5.37
CA PRO A 27 -9.24 9.79 -6.41
C PRO A 27 -10.11 8.64 -5.86
N CYS A 28 -9.91 8.21 -4.62
CA CYS A 28 -10.67 7.13 -3.98
C CYS A 28 -11.68 7.63 -2.94
N HIS A 29 -12.10 8.90 -2.98
CA HIS A 29 -13.05 9.45 -1.99
C HIS A 29 -14.31 8.58 -1.84
N GLY A 30 -14.67 8.24 -0.61
CA GLY A 30 -15.82 7.40 -0.26
C GLY A 30 -15.58 5.89 -0.39
N MET A 31 -14.41 5.47 -0.88
CA MET A 31 -14.10 4.05 -1.00
C MET A 31 -13.80 3.42 0.36
N LEU A 32 -14.46 2.30 0.63
CA LEU A 32 -14.20 1.47 1.81
C LEU A 32 -13.06 0.50 1.52
N THR A 33 -12.17 0.31 2.49
CA THR A 33 -11.03 -0.59 2.37
C THR A 33 -10.71 -1.22 3.72
N HIS A 34 -9.92 -2.29 3.70
CA HIS A 34 -9.38 -2.89 4.91
C HIS A 34 -7.91 -2.49 5.04
N ILE A 35 -7.54 -2.04 6.24
CA ILE A 35 -6.16 -1.76 6.61
C ILE A 35 -5.83 -2.49 7.90
N GLU A 36 -4.60 -2.99 7.98
CA GLU A 36 -4.07 -3.59 9.21
C GLU A 36 -3.23 -2.59 10.03
N GLN A 37 -2.98 -1.40 9.47
CA GLN A 37 -2.15 -0.37 10.07
C GLN A 37 -3.00 0.72 10.73
N ASP A 38 -2.65 1.11 11.96
CA ASP A 38 -3.36 2.17 12.70
C ASP A 38 -2.87 3.59 12.40
N ILE A 39 -1.61 3.76 11.99
CA ILE A 39 -0.97 5.08 11.74
C ILE A 39 0.02 4.98 10.59
N GLY A 40 0.06 5.97 9.70
CA GLY A 40 1.10 6.10 8.67
C GLY A 40 0.54 6.37 7.29
N LEU A 41 1.31 6.03 6.25
CA LEU A 41 0.87 6.10 4.86
C LEU A 41 0.49 4.70 4.37
N VAL A 42 -0.64 4.60 3.67
CA VAL A 42 -1.10 3.40 2.98
C VAL A 42 -1.35 3.72 1.52
N THR A 43 -1.03 2.77 0.64
CA THR A 43 -1.29 2.90 -0.79
C THR A 43 -2.57 2.16 -1.12
N VAL A 44 -3.59 2.91 -1.52
CA VAL A 44 -4.88 2.37 -1.91
C VAL A 44 -4.87 2.11 -3.41
N PRO A 45 -5.21 0.89 -3.88
CA PRO A 45 -5.22 0.59 -5.31
C PRO A 45 -6.34 1.37 -6.00
N VAL A 46 -5.98 2.09 -7.07
CA VAL A 46 -6.92 2.79 -7.94
C VAL A 46 -7.14 1.94 -9.18
N PRO A 47 -8.39 1.62 -9.53
CA PRO A 47 -8.66 0.92 -10.78
C PRO A 47 -8.13 1.77 -11.96
N PRO A 48 -7.51 1.12 -12.97
CA PRO A 48 -6.96 1.84 -14.10
C PRO A 48 -8.09 2.54 -14.88
N PRO A 49 -7.85 3.74 -15.41
CA PRO A 49 -8.88 4.48 -16.15
C PRO A 49 -9.21 3.84 -17.50
N SER A 50 -8.39 2.90 -17.98
CA SER A 50 -8.62 2.16 -19.21
C SER A 50 -8.01 0.76 -19.16
N PRO A 51 -8.63 -0.23 -19.81
CA PRO A 51 -8.06 -1.58 -19.91
C PRO A 51 -6.72 -1.53 -20.65
N GLY A 52 -5.67 -2.09 -20.04
CA GLY A 52 -4.30 -2.09 -20.58
C GLY A 52 -3.36 -1.06 -19.95
N LEU A 53 -3.86 -0.16 -19.10
CA LEU A 53 -3.02 0.69 -18.25
C LEU A 53 -2.74 0.00 -16.91
N PRO A 54 -1.54 0.20 -16.33
CA PRO A 54 -1.24 -0.31 -15.00
C PRO A 54 -2.16 0.34 -13.95
N ALA A 55 -2.58 -0.45 -12.97
CA ALA A 55 -3.29 0.10 -11.80
C ALA A 55 -2.36 1.07 -11.07
N ALA A 56 -2.89 2.24 -10.73
CA ALA A 56 -2.14 3.24 -9.97
C ALA A 56 -2.36 3.02 -8.46
N GLY A 57 -1.37 3.37 -7.65
CA GLY A 57 -1.51 3.43 -6.21
C GLY A 57 -1.73 4.88 -5.76
N ALA A 58 -2.75 5.11 -4.94
CA ALA A 58 -3.08 6.41 -4.39
C ALA A 58 -2.66 6.47 -2.91
N PRO A 59 -1.74 7.36 -2.50
CA PRO A 59 -1.30 7.44 -1.11
C PRO A 59 -2.35 8.11 -0.21
N TYR A 60 -2.67 7.46 0.90
CA TYR A 60 -3.55 7.99 1.93
C TYR A 60 -2.86 7.93 3.29
N ARG A 61 -3.10 8.94 4.14
CA ARG A 61 -2.68 8.96 5.54
C ARG A 61 -3.73 8.29 6.40
N VAL A 62 -3.32 7.25 7.11
CA VAL A 62 -4.10 6.67 8.21
C VAL A 62 -4.10 7.66 9.37
N THR A 63 -5.29 7.98 9.85
CA THR A 63 -5.47 8.88 10.99
C THR A 63 -6.22 8.14 12.10
N HIS A 64 -6.07 8.59 13.35
CA HIS A 64 -6.88 8.08 14.47
C HIS A 64 -8.35 8.52 14.39
N HIS A 65 -8.70 9.35 13.42
CA HIS A 65 -10.05 9.84 13.26
C HIS A 65 -10.95 8.70 12.78
N ARG A 66 -12.12 8.55 13.42
CA ARG A 66 -13.11 7.53 13.11
C ARG A 66 -14.38 8.20 12.58
N VAL A 67 -14.91 7.69 11.48
CA VAL A 67 -16.12 8.20 10.81
C VAL A 67 -17.21 7.14 10.85
N HIS A 68 -18.38 7.53 11.33
CA HIS A 68 -19.55 6.67 11.34
C HIS A 68 -20.25 6.74 9.99
N HIS A 69 -20.34 5.61 9.28
CA HIS A 69 -21.10 5.51 8.05
C HIS A 69 -22.52 5.02 8.39
N PRO A 70 -23.60 5.65 7.90
CA PRO A 70 -24.97 5.31 8.31
C PRO A 70 -25.38 3.87 7.98
N SER A 71 -24.71 3.23 7.01
CA SER A 71 -24.98 1.83 6.64
C SER A 71 -24.30 0.78 7.52
N PHE A 72 -23.45 1.18 8.48
CA PHE A 72 -22.72 0.25 9.34
C PHE A 72 -22.86 0.66 10.80
N ALA A 73 -22.84 -0.35 11.69
CA ALA A 73 -22.88 -0.12 13.13
C ALA A 73 -21.52 0.31 13.70
N GLU A 74 -20.43 -0.15 13.09
CA GLU A 74 -19.06 0.14 13.53
C GLU A 74 -18.46 1.34 12.78
N PRO A 75 -17.65 2.19 13.45
CA PRO A 75 -17.03 3.34 12.83
C PRO A 75 -15.75 2.96 12.05
N PHE A 76 -15.56 3.60 10.90
CA PHE A 76 -14.41 3.36 10.01
C PHE A 76 -13.24 4.27 10.35
N THR A 77 -12.01 3.78 10.22
CA THR A 77 -10.79 4.62 10.21
C THR A 77 -10.80 5.56 9.02
N ALA A 78 -10.67 6.86 9.25
CA ALA A 78 -10.59 7.85 8.20
C ALA A 78 -9.18 7.87 7.57
N LEU A 79 -9.12 7.61 6.27
CA LEU A 79 -7.92 7.73 5.46
C LEU A 79 -7.96 9.05 4.72
N HIS A 80 -7.11 10.00 5.12
CA HIS A 80 -7.07 11.30 4.46
C HIS A 80 -6.15 11.25 3.25
N TRP A 81 -6.60 11.81 2.13
CA TRP A 81 -5.77 11.93 0.93
C TRP A 81 -4.43 12.58 1.28
N ALA A 82 -3.36 11.82 1.09
CA ALA A 82 -2.02 12.36 1.20
C ALA A 82 -1.77 13.04 -0.13
N ASP A 83 -2.16 14.30 -0.27
CA ASP A 83 -1.83 15.10 -1.46
C ASP A 83 -0.31 15.21 -1.53
N THR A 84 0.29 14.24 -2.21
CA THR A 84 1.72 14.13 -2.32
C THR A 84 2.16 15.03 -3.46
N ALA A 85 2.41 16.30 -3.12
CA ALA A 85 3.60 16.98 -3.61
C ALA A 85 4.90 16.32 -3.09
N VAL A 86 4.79 15.22 -2.34
CA VAL A 86 5.87 14.28 -2.08
C VAL A 86 6.10 13.50 -3.37
N THR A 87 7.09 13.94 -4.14
CA THR A 87 7.84 13.12 -5.08
C THR A 87 8.18 11.80 -4.38
N ILE A 88 7.33 10.81 -4.56
CA ILE A 88 7.68 9.43 -4.25
C ILE A 88 8.73 9.14 -5.31
N CYS A 89 9.99 8.99 -4.89
CA CYS A 89 11.01 8.36 -5.70
C CYS A 89 10.47 6.96 -5.99
N VAL A 90 9.67 6.83 -7.06
CA VAL A 90 9.51 5.56 -7.73
C VAL A 90 10.94 5.15 -7.99
N ALA A 91 11.37 4.12 -7.28
CA ALA A 91 12.52 3.35 -7.70
C ALA A 91 12.24 3.08 -9.17
N GLU A 92 12.94 3.82 -10.04
CA GLU A 92 13.17 3.37 -11.38
C GLU A 92 13.63 1.94 -11.18
N ARG A 93 12.78 0.99 -11.55
CA ARG A 93 13.31 -0.28 -11.97
C ARG A 93 14.13 0.09 -13.19
N ASP A 94 15.39 0.44 -12.92
CA ASP A 94 16.51 0.51 -13.83
C ASP A 94 16.62 -0.91 -14.41
N GLY A 95 15.72 -1.15 -15.35
CA GLY A 95 15.67 -2.30 -16.22
C GLY A 95 16.39 -1.94 -17.51
N ASP A 96 17.56 -1.32 -17.42
CA ASP A 96 18.54 -1.29 -18.50
C ASP A 96 19.92 -1.13 -17.87
N ALA A 97 20.42 -2.21 -17.29
CA ALA A 97 21.83 -2.31 -16.97
C ALA A 97 22.61 -1.90 -18.24
N PRO A 98 23.42 -0.83 -18.23
CA PRO A 98 24.31 -0.58 -19.35
C PRO A 98 25.32 -1.73 -19.33
N VAL A 99 25.12 -2.71 -20.21
CA VAL A 99 26.06 -3.79 -20.47
C VAL A 99 27.43 -3.14 -20.67
N PRO A 100 28.41 -3.31 -19.76
CA PRO A 100 29.74 -2.83 -20.05
C PRO A 100 30.26 -3.70 -21.19
N ARG A 101 30.30 -3.11 -22.39
CA ARG A 101 30.82 -3.74 -23.60
C ARG A 101 32.24 -4.24 -23.30
N PRO A 102 32.59 -5.47 -23.66
CA PRO A 102 33.96 -5.93 -23.49
C PRO A 102 34.85 -5.36 -24.61
N ARG A 103 36.15 -5.29 -24.31
CA ARG A 103 37.34 -5.12 -25.20
C ARG A 103 37.86 -3.68 -25.31
N SER A 104 39.14 -3.37 -25.09
CA SER A 104 40.35 -4.19 -25.01
C SER A 104 41.55 -3.31 -24.54
N PRO A 105 42.77 -3.88 -24.30
CA PRO A 105 43.79 -3.41 -23.36
C PRO A 105 44.86 -2.48 -23.97
N LEU A 106 45.80 -2.03 -23.11
CA LEU A 106 47.08 -1.29 -23.33
C LEU A 106 47.01 0.11 -22.68
N SER A 107 47.91 0.57 -21.80
CA SER A 107 49.27 0.16 -21.49
C SER A 107 49.62 0.49 -20.04
N ARG A 108 50.30 -0.45 -19.39
CA ARG A 108 51.10 -0.25 -18.19
C ARG A 108 52.29 0.65 -18.57
N VAL A 109 52.43 1.81 -17.94
CA VAL A 109 53.72 2.50 -17.82
C VAL A 109 54.04 2.65 -16.33
N PRO A 110 55.06 1.95 -15.81
CA PRO A 110 55.52 2.11 -14.44
C PRO A 110 56.62 3.18 -14.38
N GLY A 111 56.63 3.93 -13.28
CA GLY A 111 57.80 4.65 -12.78
C GLY A 111 57.94 6.08 -13.28
N ASP A 112 57.77 7.03 -12.37
CA ASP A 112 58.89 7.89 -11.98
C ASP A 112 58.57 8.56 -10.62
N GLU A 113 59.28 8.11 -9.59
CA GLU A 113 59.46 8.74 -8.27
C GLU A 113 60.95 9.15 -8.25
N PRO A 114 61.43 9.95 -7.28
CA PRO A 114 61.23 11.37 -7.00
C PRO A 114 62.53 12.19 -7.20
N GLU A 115 62.48 13.51 -6.99
CA GLU A 115 63.54 14.25 -6.25
C GLU A 115 62.90 15.35 -5.39
#